data_AF-B8J9F9-F1
#
_entry.id   AF-B8J9F9-F1
#
_cell.length_a   1.000
_cell.length_b   1.000
_cell.length_c   1.000
_cell.angle_alpha   90.00
_cell.angle_beta   90.00
_cell.angle_gamma   90.00
#
_symmetry.space_group_name_H-M   'P 1'
#
loop_
_entity.id
_entity.type
_entity.pdbx_description
1 polymer ?
#
loop_
_entity_poly.entity_id
_entity_poly.type
_entity_poly.pdbx_seq_one_letter_code
_entity_poly.pdbx_strand_id
1 'polypeptide(L)'
;MTAKETTNRILGELRRAYQLAEEQRAPEALEIYRGLIAEARQAGLDSAHLHWACAVAADYTGELEMAFEQITTAIAKDPLAPPFRHSFDLISRHLRAALADPERDADDPSTPRLYALLQRSDEADVGAHLAMARFHLAKGHAAEARAMLDAVTLLHPAAREAWELLGRVAREAGDAATAERARLEASALGDGELPFAIPGPASA
;
A
#
# COMPACT_ATOMS: atom_id res chain seq x y z
N MET A 1 36.60 8.58 -15.45
CA MET A 1 36.64 8.34 -13.99
C MET A 1 36.95 6.88 -13.76
N THR A 2 37.78 6.59 -12.77
CA THR A 2 38.00 5.22 -12.29
C THR A 2 36.77 4.72 -11.51
N ALA A 3 36.58 3.41 -11.37
CA ALA A 3 35.48 2.85 -10.58
C ALA A 3 35.48 3.35 -9.13
N LYS A 4 36.68 3.59 -8.57
CA LYS A 4 36.88 4.16 -7.23
C LYS A 4 36.42 5.61 -7.14
N GLU A 5 36.73 6.43 -8.15
CA GLU A 5 36.24 7.83 -8.21
C GLU A 5 34.72 7.89 -8.29
N THR A 6 34.11 7.07 -9.14
CA THR A 6 32.65 7.00 -9.25
C THR A 6 32.01 6.61 -7.92
N THR A 7 32.53 5.57 -7.26
CA THR A 7 32.03 5.11 -5.95
C THR A 7 32.16 6.20 -4.88
N ASN A 8 33.31 6.88 -4.79
CA ASN A 8 33.53 7.95 -3.82
C ASN A 8 32.57 9.13 -4.03
N ARG A 9 32.28 9.48 -5.28
CA ARG A 9 31.33 10.54 -5.62
C ARG A 9 29.90 10.15 -5.22
N ILE A 10 29.47 8.93 -5.54
CA ILE A 10 28.15 8.40 -5.11
C ILE A 10 28.03 8.45 -3.58
N LEU A 11 29.06 8.00 -2.85
CA LEU A 11 29.07 8.06 -1.39
C LEU A 11 29.02 9.50 -0.85
N GLY A 12 29.61 10.47 -1.56
CA GLY A 12 29.54 11.89 -1.24
C GLY A 12 28.11 12.43 -1.32
N GLU A 13 27.45 12.19 -2.45
CA GLU A 13 26.05 12.61 -2.65
C GLU A 13 25.08 11.85 -1.73
N LEU A 14 25.33 10.56 -1.45
CA LEU A 14 24.54 9.79 -0.50
C LEU A 14 24.56 10.43 0.89
N ARG A 15 25.74 10.85 1.37
CA ARG A 15 25.86 11.57 2.66
C ARG A 15 25.10 12.90 2.64
N ARG A 16 25.15 13.64 1.54
CA ARG A 16 24.41 14.89 1.37
C ARG A 16 22.90 14.65 1.42
N ALA A 17 22.40 13.61 0.75
CA ALA A 17 21.00 13.24 0.79
C ALA A 17 20.55 12.84 2.20
N TYR A 18 21.41 12.14 2.96
CA TYR A 18 21.13 11.85 4.37
C TYR A 18 21.00 13.10 5.22
N GLN A 19 21.93 14.04 5.08
CA GLN A 19 21.85 15.30 5.80
C GLN A 19 20.55 16.06 5.49
N LEU A 20 20.14 16.09 4.22
CA LEU A 20 18.86 16.71 3.84
C LEU A 20 17.65 16.00 4.47
N ALA A 21 17.66 14.66 4.52
CA ALA A 21 16.60 13.91 5.17
C ALA A 21 16.55 14.19 6.69
N GLU A 22 17.69 14.26 7.37
CA GLU A 22 17.79 14.65 8.79
C GLU A 22 17.28 16.08 9.04
N GLU A 23 17.52 16.99 8.11
CA GLU A 23 17.02 18.37 8.11
C GLU A 23 15.52 18.46 7.74
N GLN A 24 14.80 17.35 7.63
CA GLN A 24 13.38 17.27 7.21
C GLN A 24 13.12 17.79 5.79
N ARG A 25 14.14 17.80 4.93
CA ARG A 25 14.08 18.21 3.52
C ARG A 25 13.94 16.99 2.62
N ALA A 26 12.96 16.14 2.92
CA ALA A 26 12.72 14.89 2.22
C ALA A 26 12.56 15.04 0.69
N PRO A 27 11.86 16.08 0.15
CA PRO A 27 11.78 16.26 -1.30
C PRO A 27 13.14 16.43 -1.97
N GLU A 28 14.05 17.18 -1.35
CA GLU A 28 15.38 17.43 -1.91
C GLU A 28 16.29 16.21 -1.80
N ALA A 29 16.16 15.46 -0.70
CA ALA A 29 16.86 14.19 -0.53
C ALA A 29 16.39 13.17 -1.58
N LEU A 30 15.07 13.08 -1.83
CA LEU A 30 14.47 12.17 -2.80
C LEU A 30 14.99 12.39 -4.21
N GLU A 31 15.08 13.65 -4.65
CA GLU A 31 15.65 13.99 -5.96
C GLU A 31 17.09 13.51 -6.11
N ILE A 32 17.91 13.64 -5.06
CA ILE A 32 19.28 13.12 -5.06
C ILE A 32 19.26 11.58 -5.12
N TYR A 33 18.46 10.90 -4.30
CA TYR A 33 18.41 9.44 -4.31
C TYR A 33 17.98 8.87 -5.67
N ARG A 34 17.02 9.48 -6.35
CA ARG A 34 16.61 9.10 -7.72
C ARG A 34 17.77 9.17 -8.70
N GLY A 35 18.49 10.29 -8.70
CA GLY A 35 19.66 10.48 -9.53
C GLY A 35 20.75 9.44 -9.24
N LEU A 36 20.99 9.17 -7.95
CA LEU A 36 21.99 8.19 -7.53
C LEU A 36 21.63 6.76 -7.93
N ILE A 37 20.37 6.35 -7.91
CA ILE A 37 19.96 5.01 -8.38
C ILE A 37 20.30 4.84 -9.86
N ALA A 38 19.93 5.81 -10.70
CA ALA A 38 20.20 5.76 -12.13
C ALA A 38 21.71 5.71 -12.41
N GLU A 39 22.48 6.52 -11.69
CA GLU A 39 23.92 6.60 -11.86
C GLU A 39 24.66 5.37 -11.33
N ALA A 40 24.28 4.86 -10.16
CA ALA A 40 24.81 3.61 -9.61
C ALA A 40 24.59 2.47 -10.61
N ARG A 41 23.40 2.36 -11.19
CA ARG A 41 23.08 1.35 -12.20
C ARG A 41 23.97 1.47 -13.44
N GLN A 42 24.20 2.69 -13.94
CA GLN A 42 25.11 2.92 -15.07
C GLN A 42 26.56 2.54 -14.74
N ALA A 43 26.97 2.68 -13.48
CA ALA A 43 28.27 2.25 -12.99
C ALA A 43 28.34 0.74 -12.67
N GLY A 44 27.27 -0.03 -12.90
CA GLY A 44 27.20 -1.46 -12.55
C GLY A 44 27.08 -1.72 -11.04
N LEU A 45 26.71 -0.71 -10.27
CA LEU A 45 26.46 -0.80 -8.83
C LEU A 45 24.96 -0.94 -8.58
N ASP A 46 24.61 -1.84 -7.66
CA ASP A 46 23.23 -2.11 -7.31
C ASP A 46 23.13 -2.36 -5.80
N SER A 47 22.68 -1.33 -5.06
CA SER A 47 22.78 -1.27 -3.59
C SER A 47 21.41 -1.32 -2.94
N ALA A 48 21.18 -2.36 -2.12
CA ALA A 48 19.96 -2.49 -1.33
C ALA A 48 19.71 -1.26 -0.44
N HIS A 49 20.78 -0.72 0.15
CA HIS A 49 20.71 0.45 1.02
C HIS A 49 20.29 1.72 0.27
N LEU A 50 20.73 1.90 -0.98
CA LEU A 50 20.33 3.05 -1.79
C LEU A 50 18.83 2.99 -2.14
N HIS A 51 18.33 1.80 -2.46
CA HIS A 51 16.89 1.57 -2.66
C HIS A 51 16.10 1.84 -1.38
N TRP A 52 16.56 1.36 -0.23
CA TRP A 52 15.91 1.63 1.07
C TRP A 52 15.87 3.13 1.39
N ALA A 53 16.98 3.84 1.25
CA ALA A 53 17.04 5.28 1.54
C ALA A 53 16.10 6.09 0.64
N CYS A 54 16.04 5.73 -0.66
CA CYS A 54 15.08 6.30 -1.60
C CYS A 54 13.63 6.03 -1.19
N ALA A 55 13.34 4.79 -0.76
CA ALA A 55 12.00 4.41 -0.31
C ALA A 55 11.52 5.24 0.89
N VAL A 56 12.38 5.41 1.90
CA VAL A 56 12.07 6.21 3.08
C VAL A 56 11.83 7.68 2.71
N ALA A 57 12.67 8.26 1.85
CA ALA A 57 12.46 9.63 1.40
C ALA A 57 11.16 9.79 0.60
N ALA A 58 10.82 8.83 -0.27
CA ALA A 58 9.58 8.82 -1.04
C ALA A 58 8.33 8.69 -0.15
N ASP A 59 8.42 7.91 0.93
CA ASP A 59 7.34 7.78 1.90
C ASP A 59 7.06 9.11 2.62
N TYR A 60 8.12 9.80 3.06
CA TYR A 60 7.99 11.13 3.68
C TYR A 60 7.41 12.20 2.75
N THR A 61 7.51 12.03 1.44
CA THR A 61 6.91 12.95 0.45
C THR A 61 5.53 12.51 -0.02
N GLY A 62 4.99 11.39 0.48
CA GLY A 62 3.69 10.84 0.06
C GLY A 62 3.72 10.16 -1.31
N GLU A 63 4.90 9.90 -1.89
CA GLU A 63 5.04 9.19 -3.15
C GLU A 63 4.98 7.67 -2.95
N LEU A 64 3.81 7.20 -2.49
CA LEU A 64 3.57 5.84 -2.01
C LEU A 64 3.91 4.75 -3.04
N GLU A 65 3.60 4.97 -4.32
CA GLU A 65 3.92 4.01 -5.38
C GLU A 65 5.43 3.78 -5.48
N MET A 66 6.21 4.87 -5.52
CA MET A 66 7.65 4.81 -5.57
C MET A 66 8.24 4.24 -4.27
N ALA A 67 7.75 4.68 -3.12
CA ALA A 67 8.19 4.19 -1.83
C ALA A 67 8.11 2.66 -1.76
N PHE A 68 6.97 2.11 -2.16
CA PHE A 68 6.73 0.67 -2.14
C PHE A 68 7.61 -0.11 -3.15
N GLU A 69 7.79 0.41 -4.36
CA GLU A 69 8.68 -0.21 -5.36
C GLU A 69 10.14 -0.23 -4.90
N GLN A 70 10.62 0.85 -4.29
CA GLN A 70 11.99 0.93 -3.82
C GLN A 70 12.22 0.04 -2.60
N ILE A 71 11.29 -0.03 -1.64
CA ILE A 71 11.46 -0.88 -0.46
C ILE A 71 11.37 -2.38 -0.80
N THR A 72 10.48 -2.77 -1.72
CA THR A 72 10.42 -4.16 -2.22
C THR A 72 11.72 -4.54 -2.92
N THR A 73 12.30 -3.62 -3.69
CA THR A 73 13.63 -3.81 -4.31
C THR A 73 14.74 -3.96 -3.26
N ALA A 74 14.72 -3.17 -2.19
CA ALA A 74 15.69 -3.28 -1.09
C ALA A 74 15.58 -4.64 -0.37
N ILE A 75 14.36 -5.07 -0.02
CA ILE A 75 14.11 -6.38 0.62
C ILE A 75 14.53 -7.55 -0.26
N ALA A 76 14.27 -7.48 -1.56
CA ALA A 76 14.67 -8.54 -2.48
C ALA A 76 16.20 -8.74 -2.53
N LYS A 77 16.97 -7.67 -2.23
CA LYS A 77 18.43 -7.69 -2.23
C LYS A 77 19.02 -8.08 -0.88
N ASP A 78 18.43 -7.62 0.21
CA ASP A 78 18.81 -7.99 1.56
C ASP A 78 17.56 -8.20 2.43
N PRO A 79 17.02 -9.43 2.44
CA PRO A 79 15.79 -9.75 3.16
C PRO A 79 16.00 -9.84 4.68
N LEU A 80 17.26 -9.80 5.17
CA LEU A 80 17.58 -9.95 6.58
C LEU A 80 17.94 -8.63 7.26
N ALA A 81 18.06 -7.53 6.52
CA ALA A 81 18.28 -6.20 7.06
C ALA A 81 17.06 -5.71 7.87
N PRO A 82 17.16 -5.57 9.22
CA PRO A 82 16.05 -5.13 10.04
C PRO A 82 15.48 -3.75 9.67
N PRO A 83 16.29 -2.73 9.29
CA PRO A 83 15.76 -1.44 8.85
C PRO A 83 14.85 -1.55 7.64
N PHE A 84 15.13 -2.48 6.71
CA PHE A 84 14.37 -2.61 5.48
C PHE A 84 13.01 -3.25 5.76
N ARG A 85 12.99 -4.25 6.65
CA ARG A 85 11.74 -4.86 7.14
C ARG A 85 10.87 -3.84 7.86
N HIS A 86 11.46 -3.07 8.77
CA HIS A 86 10.72 -2.04 9.48
C HIS A 86 10.10 -0.99 8.54
N SER A 87 10.87 -0.47 7.58
CA SER A 87 10.35 0.48 6.61
C SER A 87 9.31 -0.13 5.68
N PHE A 88 9.43 -1.41 5.32
CA PHE A 88 8.41 -2.10 4.52
C PHE A 88 7.08 -2.21 5.25
N ASP A 89 7.09 -2.56 6.54
CA ASP A 89 5.86 -2.65 7.34
C ASP A 89 5.18 -1.28 7.46
N LEU A 90 5.96 -0.21 7.64
CA LEU A 90 5.45 1.16 7.70
C LEU A 90 4.86 1.61 6.35
N ILE A 91 5.60 1.46 5.26
CA ILE A 91 5.14 1.88 3.92
C ILE A 91 3.91 1.06 3.51
N SER A 92 3.89 -0.25 3.77
CA SER A 92 2.70 -1.10 3.52
C SER A 92 1.48 -0.61 4.29
N ARG A 93 1.66 -0.19 5.55
CA ARG A 93 0.59 0.42 6.36
C ARG A 93 0.11 1.74 5.77
N HIS A 94 1.00 2.60 5.29
CA HIS A 94 0.62 3.86 4.65
C HIS A 94 -0.17 3.63 3.35
N LEU A 95 0.20 2.64 2.52
CA LEU A 95 -0.58 2.26 1.33
C LEU A 95 -1.97 1.77 1.71
N ARG A 96 -2.09 0.87 2.70
CA ARG A 96 -3.38 0.39 3.20
C ARG A 96 -4.24 1.54 3.72
N ALA A 97 -3.66 2.44 4.52
CA ALA A 97 -4.35 3.61 5.04
C ALA A 97 -4.85 4.53 3.91
N ALA A 98 -4.03 4.77 2.89
CA ALA A 98 -4.41 5.59 1.74
C ALA A 98 -5.57 4.97 0.93
N LEU A 99 -5.63 3.63 0.81
CA LEU A 99 -6.74 2.94 0.16
C LEU A 99 -8.01 2.90 1.02
N ALA A 100 -7.84 2.76 2.33
CA ALA A 100 -8.93 2.67 3.30
C ALA A 100 -9.50 4.03 3.72
N ASP A 101 -8.91 5.14 3.28
CA ASP A 101 -9.38 6.49 3.59
C ASP A 101 -10.87 6.65 3.18
N PRO A 102 -11.78 6.96 4.13
CA PRO A 102 -13.20 7.16 3.83
C PRO A 102 -13.48 8.29 2.84
N GLU A 103 -12.60 9.29 2.78
CA GLU A 103 -12.72 10.45 1.88
C GLU A 103 -12.12 10.18 0.49
N ARG A 104 -11.57 8.99 0.26
CA ARG A 104 -11.03 8.60 -1.04
C ARG A 104 -12.12 8.53 -2.10
N ASP A 105 -11.88 9.22 -3.21
CA ASP A 105 -12.73 9.12 -4.40
C ASP A 105 -12.79 7.67 -4.89
N ALA A 106 -14.00 7.14 -5.02
CA ALA A 106 -14.22 5.76 -5.41
C ALA A 106 -13.60 5.43 -6.77
N ASP A 107 -13.46 6.41 -7.67
CA ASP A 107 -12.98 6.22 -9.02
C ASP A 107 -11.55 6.73 -9.27
N ASP A 108 -10.82 7.03 -8.17
CA ASP A 108 -9.43 7.48 -8.18
C ASP A 108 -8.53 6.49 -8.96
N PRO A 109 -7.84 6.96 -10.02
CA PRO A 109 -7.03 6.11 -10.88
C PRO A 109 -5.83 5.47 -10.18
N SER A 110 -5.41 5.97 -9.03
CA SER A 110 -4.34 5.37 -8.22
C SER A 110 -4.79 4.11 -7.47
N THR A 111 -6.10 3.89 -7.27
CA THR A 111 -6.64 2.72 -6.53
C THR A 111 -6.13 1.39 -7.09
N PRO A 112 -6.32 1.07 -8.39
CA PRO A 112 -5.82 -0.18 -8.94
C PRO A 112 -4.29 -0.28 -8.89
N ARG A 113 -3.56 0.84 -8.98
CA ARG A 113 -2.10 0.82 -8.92
C ARG A 113 -1.63 0.46 -7.52
N LEU A 114 -2.07 1.20 -6.50
CA LEU A 114 -1.74 0.93 -5.09
C LEU A 114 -2.19 -0.47 -4.65
N TYR A 115 -3.39 -0.89 -5.06
CA TYR A 115 -3.89 -2.22 -4.78
C TYR A 115 -2.99 -3.31 -5.36
N ALA A 116 -2.53 -3.16 -6.61
CA ALA A 116 -1.64 -4.12 -7.25
C ALA A 116 -0.26 -4.20 -6.55
N LEU A 117 0.24 -3.09 -5.98
CA LEU A 117 1.45 -3.08 -5.17
C LEU A 117 1.30 -3.97 -3.93
N LEU A 118 0.20 -3.81 -3.20
CA LEU A 118 -0.08 -4.61 -2.00
C LEU A 118 -0.33 -6.07 -2.36
N GLN A 119 -1.14 -6.34 -3.39
CA GLN A 119 -1.52 -7.70 -3.78
C GLN A 119 -0.31 -8.56 -4.17
N ARG A 120 0.61 -8.02 -4.98
CA ARG A 120 1.80 -8.79 -5.44
C ARG A 120 2.80 -9.10 -4.33
N SER A 121 2.73 -8.37 -3.22
CA SER A 121 3.57 -8.56 -2.04
C SER A 121 2.84 -9.30 -0.90
N ASP A 122 1.61 -9.77 -1.14
CA ASP A 122 0.74 -10.39 -0.11
C ASP A 122 0.44 -9.46 1.08
N GLU A 123 0.41 -8.15 0.83
CA GLU A 123 0.13 -7.11 1.81
C GLU A 123 -1.28 -6.51 1.66
N ALA A 124 -2.13 -7.00 0.75
CA ALA A 124 -3.49 -6.49 0.63
C ALA A 124 -4.33 -6.92 1.84
N ASP A 125 -5.04 -5.97 2.46
CA ASP A 125 -5.96 -6.22 3.55
C ASP A 125 -7.42 -5.96 3.13
N VAL A 126 -8.36 -6.17 4.06
CA VAL A 126 -9.78 -5.94 3.81
C VAL A 126 -10.05 -4.53 3.30
N GLY A 127 -9.40 -3.51 3.86
CA GLY A 127 -9.55 -2.11 3.42
C GLY A 127 -9.14 -1.91 1.97
N ALA A 128 -7.99 -2.48 1.58
CA ALA A 128 -7.52 -2.45 0.19
C ALA A 128 -8.47 -3.17 -0.77
N HIS A 129 -9.00 -4.34 -0.40
CA HIS A 129 -10.00 -5.05 -1.20
C HIS A 129 -11.30 -4.25 -1.34
N LEU A 130 -11.80 -3.63 -0.27
CA LEU A 130 -13.00 -2.81 -0.33
C LEU A 130 -12.80 -1.57 -1.20
N ALA A 131 -11.62 -0.94 -1.15
CA ALA A 131 -11.27 0.17 -2.05
C ALA A 131 -11.33 -0.25 -3.52
N MET A 132 -10.77 -1.41 -3.87
CA MET A 132 -10.80 -1.92 -5.23
C MET A 132 -12.23 -2.34 -5.67
N ALA A 133 -13.04 -2.89 -4.76
CA ALA A 133 -14.45 -3.17 -5.02
C ALA A 133 -15.25 -1.89 -5.30
N ARG A 134 -15.05 -0.83 -4.49
CA ARG A 134 -15.65 0.50 -4.73
C ARG A 134 -15.24 1.06 -6.10
N PHE A 135 -13.96 0.91 -6.47
CA PHE A 135 -13.46 1.31 -7.78
C PHE A 135 -14.13 0.56 -8.94
N HIS A 136 -14.26 -0.77 -8.84
CA HIS A 136 -14.99 -1.54 -9.84
C HIS A 136 -16.44 -1.05 -9.99
N LEU A 137 -17.14 -0.78 -8.89
CA LEU A 137 -18.50 -0.26 -8.94
C LEU A 137 -18.58 1.12 -9.58
N ALA A 138 -17.67 2.02 -9.25
CA ALA A 138 -17.62 3.35 -9.85
C ALA A 138 -17.35 3.31 -11.37
N LYS A 139 -16.63 2.30 -11.85
CA LYS A 139 -16.38 2.07 -13.29
C LYS A 139 -17.44 1.19 -13.97
N GLY A 140 -18.50 0.77 -13.25
CA GLY A 140 -19.57 -0.08 -13.80
C GLY A 140 -19.20 -1.56 -13.96
N HIS A 141 -18.07 -1.99 -13.39
CA HIS A 141 -17.57 -3.36 -13.40
C HIS A 141 -18.22 -4.19 -12.27
N ALA A 142 -19.54 -4.34 -12.33
CA ALA A 142 -20.33 -4.94 -11.23
C ALA A 142 -19.99 -6.41 -10.97
N ALA A 143 -19.61 -7.17 -12.00
CA ALA A 143 -19.26 -8.58 -11.85
C ALA A 143 -17.95 -8.76 -11.07
N GLU A 144 -16.94 -7.95 -11.38
CA GLU A 144 -15.63 -7.93 -10.72
C GLU A 144 -15.77 -7.47 -9.27
N ALA A 145 -16.56 -6.41 -9.03
CA ALA A 145 -16.89 -5.97 -7.68
C ALA A 145 -17.58 -7.09 -6.88
N ARG A 146 -18.58 -7.76 -7.46
CA ARG A 146 -19.27 -8.88 -6.80
C ARG A 146 -18.32 -10.00 -6.43
N ALA A 147 -17.48 -10.45 -7.36
CA ALA A 147 -16.52 -11.53 -7.11
C ALA A 147 -15.59 -11.21 -5.94
N MET A 148 -15.12 -9.95 -5.87
CA MET A 148 -14.28 -9.49 -4.76
C MET A 148 -15.05 -9.43 -3.44
N LEU A 149 -16.28 -8.92 -3.43
CA LEU A 149 -17.11 -8.83 -2.24
C LEU A 149 -17.52 -10.21 -1.71
N ASP A 150 -17.81 -11.16 -2.60
CA ASP A 150 -18.07 -12.56 -2.23
C ASP A 150 -16.84 -13.18 -1.55
N ALA A 151 -15.63 -12.91 -2.05
CA ALA A 151 -14.39 -13.38 -1.41
C ALA A 151 -14.14 -12.72 -0.04
N VAL A 152 -14.33 -11.39 0.06
CA VAL A 152 -14.14 -10.67 1.33
C VAL A 152 -15.15 -11.14 2.37
N THR A 153 -16.43 -11.28 2.03
CA THR A 153 -17.47 -11.73 2.97
C THR A 153 -17.30 -13.19 3.39
N LEU A 154 -16.69 -14.04 2.55
CA LEU A 154 -16.35 -15.41 2.90
C LEU A 154 -15.16 -15.49 3.88
N LEU A 155 -14.09 -14.74 3.62
CA LEU A 155 -12.84 -14.82 4.40
C LEU A 155 -12.85 -13.90 5.63
N HIS A 156 -13.58 -12.79 5.54
CA HIS A 156 -13.70 -11.77 6.58
C HIS A 156 -15.19 -11.45 6.80
N PRO A 157 -15.98 -12.40 7.33
CA PRO A 157 -17.42 -12.22 7.52
C PRO A 157 -17.78 -11.07 8.47
N ALA A 158 -16.82 -10.58 9.27
CA ALA A 158 -16.97 -9.42 10.14
C ALA A 158 -16.81 -8.07 9.41
N ALA A 159 -16.46 -8.06 8.12
CA ALA A 159 -16.34 -6.85 7.32
C ALA A 159 -17.73 -6.34 6.92
N ARG A 160 -18.36 -5.53 7.80
CA ARG A 160 -19.71 -5.01 7.58
C ARG A 160 -19.86 -4.28 6.24
N GLU A 161 -18.92 -3.41 5.89
CA GLU A 161 -18.98 -2.67 4.63
C GLU A 161 -19.01 -3.62 3.41
N ALA A 162 -18.32 -4.77 3.47
CA ALA A 162 -18.36 -5.76 2.41
C ALA A 162 -19.78 -6.28 2.16
N TRP A 163 -20.53 -6.54 3.23
CA TRP A 163 -21.93 -6.95 3.16
C TRP A 163 -22.83 -5.83 2.64
N GLU A 164 -22.61 -4.59 3.07
CA GLU A 164 -23.39 -3.44 2.57
C GLU A 164 -23.21 -3.23 1.05
N LEU A 165 -21.96 -3.29 0.59
CA LEU A 165 -21.61 -3.21 -0.82
C LEU A 165 -22.19 -4.41 -1.60
N LEU A 166 -22.06 -5.64 -1.07
CA LEU A 166 -22.61 -6.83 -1.72
C LEU A 166 -24.13 -6.74 -1.87
N GLY A 167 -24.82 -6.26 -0.84
CA GLY A 167 -26.26 -6.04 -0.88
C GLY A 167 -26.67 -5.00 -1.93
N ARG A 168 -25.89 -3.92 -2.09
CA ARG A 168 -26.11 -2.94 -3.16
C ARG A 168 -25.99 -3.59 -4.54
N VAL A 169 -24.89 -4.29 -4.80
CA VAL A 169 -24.63 -4.96 -6.07
C VAL A 169 -25.70 -6.00 -6.40
N ALA A 170 -26.11 -6.79 -5.40
CA ALA A 170 -27.16 -7.79 -5.56
C ALA A 170 -28.51 -7.16 -5.92
N ARG A 171 -28.89 -6.02 -5.31
CA ARG A 171 -30.11 -5.30 -5.68
C ARG A 171 -30.09 -4.78 -7.11
N GLU A 172 -28.97 -4.18 -7.52
CA GLU A 172 -28.79 -3.70 -8.90
C GLU A 172 -28.87 -4.84 -9.93
N ALA A 173 -28.40 -6.03 -9.55
CA ALA A 173 -28.50 -7.24 -10.37
C ALA A 173 -29.85 -7.97 -10.29
N GLY A 174 -30.80 -7.53 -9.46
CA GLY A 174 -32.08 -8.22 -9.23
C GLY A 174 -31.99 -9.52 -8.41
N ASP A 175 -30.85 -9.78 -7.75
CA ASP A 175 -30.63 -10.94 -6.89
C ASP A 175 -31.15 -10.67 -5.47
N ALA A 176 -32.47 -10.81 -5.30
CA ALA A 176 -33.16 -10.53 -4.04
C ALA A 176 -32.68 -11.40 -2.87
N ALA A 177 -32.31 -12.65 -3.13
CA ALA A 177 -31.85 -13.57 -2.09
C ALA A 177 -30.51 -13.13 -1.50
N THR A 178 -29.54 -12.82 -2.37
CA THR A 178 -28.23 -12.32 -1.93
C THR A 178 -28.35 -10.96 -1.26
N ALA A 179 -29.20 -10.07 -1.81
CA ALA A 179 -29.44 -8.76 -1.23
C ALA A 179 -29.98 -8.84 0.21
N GLU A 180 -30.97 -9.72 0.45
CA GLU A 180 -31.56 -9.88 1.78
C GLU A 180 -30.57 -10.53 2.76
N ARG A 181 -29.83 -11.55 2.33
CA ARG A 181 -28.77 -12.14 3.16
C ARG A 181 -27.76 -11.08 3.58
N ALA A 182 -27.24 -10.32 2.62
CA ALA A 182 -26.22 -9.30 2.91
C ALA A 182 -26.75 -8.21 3.86
N ARG A 183 -28.03 -7.82 3.74
CA ARG A 183 -28.69 -6.91 4.67
C ARG A 183 -28.73 -7.46 6.10
N LEU A 184 -29.10 -8.73 6.26
CA LEU A 184 -29.16 -9.38 7.57
C LEU A 184 -27.79 -9.47 8.23
N GLU A 185 -26.76 -9.87 7.49
CA GLU A 185 -25.38 -9.96 7.98
C GLU A 185 -24.83 -8.58 8.38
N ALA A 186 -24.98 -7.56 7.53
CA ALA A 186 -24.58 -6.19 7.86
C ALA A 186 -25.29 -5.67 9.12
N SER A 187 -26.59 -5.97 9.26
CA SER A 187 -27.37 -5.56 10.44
C SER A 187 -26.94 -6.29 11.72
N ALA A 188 -26.51 -7.55 11.62
CA ALA A 188 -26.06 -8.33 12.77
C ALA A 188 -24.73 -7.82 13.35
N LEU A 189 -23.89 -7.23 12.50
CA LEU A 189 -22.59 -6.67 12.91
C LEU A 189 -22.74 -5.33 13.67
N GLY A 190 -23.82 -4.58 13.43
CA GLY A 190 -24.07 -3.29 14.09
C GLY A 190 -23.01 -2.22 13.78
N ASP A 191 -23.13 -1.03 14.39
CA ASP A 191 -22.15 0.08 14.29
C ASP A 191 -20.98 -0.06 15.30
N GLY A 192 -20.98 -1.11 16.14
CA GLY A 192 -20.09 -1.25 17.29
C GLY A 192 -18.96 -2.26 17.11
N GLU A 193 -17.96 -2.19 18.00
CA GLU A 193 -16.91 -3.19 18.12
C GLU A 193 -17.53 -4.57 18.39
N LEU A 194 -17.05 -5.60 17.66
CA LEU A 194 -17.52 -6.97 17.87
C LEU A 194 -17.35 -7.32 19.36
N PRO A 195 -18.40 -7.85 20.03
CA PRO A 195 -18.38 -8.08 21.48
C PRO A 195 -17.30 -9.06 21.96
N PHE A 196 -16.59 -9.71 21.03
CA PHE A 196 -15.51 -10.68 21.30
C PHE A 196 -14.22 -10.38 20.51
N ALA A 197 -14.03 -9.16 20.00
CA ALA A 197 -12.75 -8.78 19.42
C ALA A 197 -11.66 -8.90 20.49
N ILE A 198 -10.64 -9.74 20.24
CA ILE A 198 -9.43 -9.75 21.07
C ILE A 198 -8.70 -8.43 20.74
N PRO A 199 -8.42 -7.56 21.72
CA PRO A 199 -7.66 -6.35 21.46
C PRO A 199 -6.33 -6.74 20.80
N GLY A 200 -6.07 -6.17 19.62
CA GLY A 200 -4.71 -6.18 19.06
C GLY A 200 -3.74 -5.57 20.06
N PRO A 201 -2.45 -5.93 20.03
CA PRO A 201 -1.48 -5.37 20.96
C PRO A 201 -1.55 -3.84 20.87
N ALA A 202 -1.85 -3.20 22.00
CA ALA A 202 -1.83 -1.75 22.13
C ALA A 202 -0.47 -1.26 21.63
N SER A 203 -0.48 -0.40 20.61
CA SER A 203 0.70 0.32 20.17
C SER A 203 1.19 1.19 21.33
N ALA A 204 2.35 0.84 21.88
CA ALA A 204 3.17 1.72 22.71
C ALA A 204 4.05 2.60 21.81
#